data_AF-A0A940SP05-F1
#
_entry.id   AF-A0A940SP05-F1
#
_cell.length_a   1.000
_cell.length_b   1.000
_cell.length_c   1.000
_cell.angle_alpha   90.00
_cell.angle_beta   90.00
_cell.angle_gamma   90.00
#
_symmetry.space_group_name_H-M   'P 1'
#
loop_
_entity.id
_entity.type
_entity.pdbx_description
1 polymer ?
#
loop_
_entity_poly.entity_id
_entity_poly.type
_entity_poly.pdbx_seq_one_letter_code
_entity_poly.pdbx_strand_id
1 'polypeptide(L)'
;MPVYAAIDLKSFYASAECVERGLDPLNTNLVVADLSRTEKTICLAVSPSLKAIGVPGRPRLFEVVQKVAQANERRRQHAPHRQFTGSSYYADELAQNPSLEIGYVVAPPQMRRYMQVSAMIYKTYLKYIAPEDIHVYSIDEVFIDVTNYLETYHCSAHDLVMQMIRDVLQVSGITATAGIGTNLYLAKIAMDIVAKHMPPDRDGVRIAELDEQSY
;
A
#
# COMPACT_ATOMS: atom_id res chain seq x y z
N MET A 1 -19.35 21.04 10.73
CA MET A 1 -18.29 20.55 11.64
C MET A 1 -17.05 20.30 10.80
N PRO A 2 -15.84 20.54 11.32
CA PRO A 2 -14.61 20.24 10.59
C PRO A 2 -14.53 18.75 10.24
N VAL A 3 -14.06 18.43 9.05
CA VAL A 3 -13.84 17.07 8.57
C VAL A 3 -12.51 17.01 7.82
N TYR A 4 -11.64 16.12 8.26
CA TYR A 4 -10.31 15.90 7.72
C TYR A 4 -10.17 14.48 7.22
N ALA A 5 -9.40 14.30 6.15
CA ALA A 5 -8.99 13.00 5.64
C ALA A 5 -7.46 12.86 5.72
N ALA A 6 -6.98 11.72 6.20
CA ALA A 6 -5.60 11.26 6.03
C ALA A 6 -5.60 10.19 4.93
N ILE A 7 -4.71 10.28 3.95
CA ILE A 7 -4.60 9.32 2.84
C ILE A 7 -3.13 8.85 2.73
N ASP A 8 -2.91 7.54 2.79
CA ASP A 8 -1.61 6.84 2.75
C ASP A 8 -1.60 5.83 1.58
N LEU A 9 -0.63 5.97 0.66
CA LEU A 9 -0.52 5.10 -0.50
C LEU A 9 0.01 3.71 -0.13
N LYS A 10 -0.70 2.67 -0.58
CA LYS A 10 -0.43 1.30 -0.14
C LYS A 10 0.96 0.83 -0.55
N SER A 11 1.85 0.63 0.44
CA SER A 11 3.23 0.12 0.21
C SER A 11 3.96 0.88 -0.91
N PHE A 12 3.84 2.21 -0.92
CA PHE A 12 4.13 3.10 -2.05
C PHE A 12 5.31 2.70 -2.93
N TYR A 13 6.52 2.58 -2.38
CA TYR A 13 7.70 2.28 -3.20
C TYR A 13 7.62 0.91 -3.89
N ALA A 14 7.14 -0.12 -3.18
CA ALA A 14 6.98 -1.44 -3.79
C ALA A 14 5.88 -1.44 -4.87
N SER A 15 4.78 -0.72 -4.63
CA SER A 15 3.70 -0.58 -5.60
C SER A 15 4.15 0.17 -6.85
N ALA A 16 4.92 1.25 -6.70
CA ALA A 16 5.52 1.97 -7.82
C ALA A 16 6.49 1.10 -8.63
N GLU A 17 7.28 0.25 -7.98
CA GLU A 17 8.14 -0.71 -8.68
C GLU A 17 7.33 -1.81 -9.41
N CYS A 18 6.21 -2.27 -8.84
CA CYS A 18 5.32 -3.22 -9.52
C CYS A 18 4.70 -2.60 -10.78
N VAL A 19 4.07 -1.42 -10.66
CA VAL A 19 3.41 -0.74 -11.79
C VAL A 19 4.38 -0.50 -12.94
N GLU A 20 5.58 0.00 -12.65
CA GLU A 20 6.63 0.23 -13.67
C GLU A 20 6.96 -1.04 -14.47
N ARG A 21 6.92 -2.21 -13.81
CA ARG A 21 7.25 -3.50 -14.41
C ARG A 21 6.05 -4.19 -15.08
N GLY A 22 4.88 -3.53 -15.12
CA GLY A 22 3.65 -4.14 -15.58
C GLY A 22 3.15 -5.27 -14.67
N LEU A 23 3.51 -5.23 -13.38
CA LEU A 23 3.12 -6.20 -12.37
C LEU A 23 1.99 -5.63 -11.50
N ASP A 24 1.10 -6.51 -11.01
CA ASP A 24 0.05 -6.12 -10.07
C ASP A 24 0.63 -5.83 -8.67
N PRO A 25 0.51 -4.59 -8.16
CA PRO A 25 1.01 -4.22 -6.83
C PRO A 25 0.44 -5.01 -5.65
N LEU A 26 -0.80 -5.51 -5.76
CA LEU A 26 -1.47 -6.22 -4.67
C LEU A 26 -1.18 -7.73 -4.69
N ASN A 27 -0.82 -8.27 -5.85
CA ASN A 27 -0.59 -9.70 -6.04
C ASN A 27 0.91 -10.09 -6.08
N THR A 28 1.79 -9.18 -6.49
CA THR A 28 3.21 -9.48 -6.76
C THR A 28 4.08 -9.38 -5.50
N ASN A 29 4.72 -10.48 -5.12
CA ASN A 29 5.78 -10.53 -4.13
C ASN A 29 7.01 -9.75 -4.62
N LEU A 30 7.13 -8.51 -4.18
CA LEU A 30 8.25 -7.63 -4.48
C LEU A 30 8.83 -7.00 -3.21
N VAL A 31 10.15 -6.82 -3.19
CA VAL A 31 10.90 -6.05 -2.20
C VAL A 31 11.78 -5.00 -2.88
N VAL A 32 11.83 -3.81 -2.31
CA VAL A 32 12.70 -2.72 -2.79
C VAL A 32 13.98 -2.72 -1.97
N ALA A 33 15.10 -3.15 -2.55
CA ALA A 33 16.40 -3.23 -1.89
C ALA A 33 17.55 -3.09 -2.88
N ASP A 34 18.69 -2.60 -2.40
CA ASP A 34 19.92 -2.46 -3.19
C ASP A 34 20.79 -3.73 -3.06
N LEU A 35 20.74 -4.59 -4.09
CA LEU A 35 21.52 -5.83 -4.18
C LEU A 35 23.02 -5.62 -4.36
N SER A 36 23.48 -4.41 -4.70
CA SER A 36 24.92 -4.12 -4.76
C SER A 36 25.55 -4.10 -3.36
N ARG A 37 24.72 -4.01 -2.32
CA ARG A 37 25.12 -4.08 -0.92
C ARG A 37 24.91 -5.49 -0.37
N THR A 38 25.52 -5.76 0.78
CA THR A 38 25.30 -7.01 1.52
C THR A 38 23.82 -7.21 1.89
N GLU A 39 23.41 -8.44 2.19
CA GLU A 39 22.06 -8.76 2.68
C GLU A 39 21.67 -8.07 4.00
N LYS A 40 22.62 -7.40 4.68
CA LYS A 40 22.35 -6.50 5.81
C LYS A 40 21.77 -5.15 5.37
N THR A 41 21.56 -4.93 4.07
CA THR A 41 20.94 -3.71 3.54
C THR A 41 19.49 -3.56 4.02
N ILE A 42 19.04 -2.32 4.17
CA ILE A 42 17.66 -2.00 4.51
C ILE A 42 16.81 -2.18 3.25
N CYS A 43 15.68 -2.86 3.39
CA CYS A 43 14.64 -2.84 2.36
C CYS A 43 13.83 -1.55 2.53
N LEU A 44 13.74 -0.76 1.46
CA LEU A 44 13.00 0.50 1.45
C LEU A 44 11.49 0.25 1.57
N ALA A 45 10.99 -0.81 0.94
CA ALA A 45 9.60 -1.25 1.07
C ALA A 45 9.44 -2.73 0.74
N VAL A 46 8.30 -3.27 1.17
CA VAL A 46 7.82 -4.61 0.88
C VAL A 46 6.39 -4.52 0.34
N SER A 47 6.11 -5.26 -0.73
CA SER A 47 4.79 -5.40 -1.33
C SER A 47 3.73 -5.91 -0.33
N PRO A 48 2.44 -5.57 -0.52
CA PRO A 48 1.34 -6.10 0.29
C PRO A 48 1.30 -7.63 0.37
N SER A 49 1.49 -8.34 -0.73
CA SER A 49 1.48 -9.81 -0.77
C SER A 49 2.63 -10.42 0.02
N LEU A 50 3.83 -9.84 -0.06
CA LEU A 50 4.98 -10.32 0.71
C LEU A 50 4.82 -10.02 2.22
N LYS A 51 4.14 -8.92 2.58
CA LYS A 51 3.73 -8.67 3.98
C LYS A 51 2.72 -9.71 4.47
N ALA A 52 1.80 -10.15 3.61
CA ALA A 52 0.77 -11.13 3.96
C ALA A 52 1.34 -12.51 4.35
N ILE A 53 2.54 -12.86 3.87
CA ILE A 53 3.25 -14.08 4.27
C ILE A 53 4.14 -13.89 5.52
N GLY A 54 4.06 -12.73 6.19
CA GLY A 54 4.73 -12.46 7.47
C GLY A 54 6.08 -11.75 7.37
N VAL A 55 6.43 -11.17 6.21
CA VAL A 55 7.60 -10.29 6.09
C VAL A 55 7.27 -8.92 6.72
N PRO A 56 8.12 -8.38 7.62
CA PRO A 56 7.91 -7.05 8.18
C PRO A 56 7.88 -5.94 7.11
N GLY A 57 7.31 -4.78 7.44
CA GLY A 57 7.22 -3.67 6.47
C GLY A 57 8.55 -2.93 6.21
N ARG A 58 9.49 -2.98 7.15
CA ARG A 58 10.84 -2.36 7.04
C ARG A 58 11.93 -3.36 7.45
N PRO A 59 12.07 -4.49 6.74
CA PRO A 59 13.04 -5.51 7.10
C PRO A 59 14.43 -5.19 6.54
N ARG A 60 15.42 -5.91 7.03
CA ARG A 60 16.70 -6.13 6.34
C ARG A 60 16.50 -7.22 5.29
N LEU A 61 17.30 -7.21 4.21
CA LEU A 61 17.13 -8.18 3.13
C LEU A 61 17.28 -9.63 3.63
N PHE A 62 18.20 -9.91 4.56
CA PHE A 62 18.32 -11.24 5.15
C PHE A 62 17.06 -11.71 5.89
N GLU A 63 16.29 -10.79 6.49
CA GLU A 63 15.03 -11.13 7.18
C GLU A 63 13.96 -11.54 6.16
N VAL A 64 13.95 -10.90 4.98
CA VAL A 64 13.09 -11.29 3.86
C VAL A 64 13.43 -12.72 3.42
N VAL A 65 14.73 -12.99 3.18
CA VAL A 65 15.22 -14.33 2.81
C VAL A 65 14.80 -15.37 3.84
N GLN A 66 15.01 -15.10 5.13
CA GLN A 66 14.65 -16.01 6.22
C GLN A 66 13.13 -16.26 6.31
N LYS A 67 12.30 -15.22 6.19
CA LYS A 67 10.85 -15.34 6.27
C LYS A 67 10.27 -16.11 5.08
N VAL A 68 10.79 -15.86 3.87
CA VAL A 68 10.39 -16.60 2.67
C VAL A 68 10.82 -18.07 2.77
N ALA A 69 12.05 -18.35 3.25
CA ALA A 69 12.49 -19.72 3.49
C ALA A 69 11.59 -20.46 4.50
N GLN A 70 11.26 -19.83 5.62
CA GLN A 70 10.33 -20.40 6.61
C GLN A 70 8.93 -20.66 6.03
N ALA A 71 8.42 -19.74 5.20
CA ALA A 71 7.15 -19.92 4.52
C ALA A 71 7.20 -21.09 3.53
N ASN A 72 8.29 -21.22 2.77
CA ASN A 72 8.53 -22.32 1.84
C ASN A 72 8.70 -23.67 2.54
N GLU A 73 9.31 -23.73 3.72
CA GLU A 73 9.38 -24.96 4.52
C GLU A 73 7.99 -25.47 4.91
N ARG A 74 7.13 -24.59 5.43
CA ARG A 74 5.74 -24.93 5.78
C ARG A 74 4.96 -25.38 4.54
N ARG A 75 5.16 -24.69 3.43
CA ARG A 75 4.50 -24.98 2.17
C ARG A 75 4.93 -26.31 1.57
N ARG A 76 6.22 -26.65 1.65
CA ARG A 76 6.79 -27.92 1.19
C ARG A 76 6.15 -29.13 1.87
N GLN A 77 5.74 -29.00 3.13
CA GLN A 77 5.01 -30.07 3.85
C GLN A 77 3.66 -30.41 3.20
N HIS A 78 3.06 -29.44 2.50
CA HIS A 78 1.77 -29.55 1.83
C HIS A 78 1.90 -29.78 0.31
N ALA A 79 3.12 -29.72 -0.24
CA ALA A 79 3.37 -29.97 -1.65
C ALA A 79 3.32 -31.48 -1.97
N PRO A 80 2.82 -31.88 -3.16
CA PRO A 80 2.90 -33.25 -3.63
C PRO A 80 4.34 -33.78 -3.56
N HIS A 81 4.50 -34.98 -3.00
CA HIS A 81 5.82 -35.60 -2.78
C HIS A 81 6.82 -34.75 -1.97
N ARG A 82 6.34 -33.70 -1.28
CA ARG A 82 7.16 -32.71 -0.54
C ARG A 82 8.21 -32.02 -1.41
N GLN A 83 7.90 -31.83 -2.69
CA GLN A 83 8.80 -31.21 -3.66
C GLN A 83 8.08 -30.09 -4.41
N PHE A 84 8.83 -29.02 -4.69
CA PHE A 84 8.35 -27.96 -5.57
C PHE A 84 8.62 -28.31 -7.03
N THR A 85 7.68 -27.96 -7.91
CA THR A 85 7.76 -28.21 -9.36
C THR A 85 8.07 -26.94 -10.16
N GLY A 86 8.12 -25.80 -9.48
CA GLY A 86 8.44 -24.49 -10.04
C GLY A 86 8.41 -23.42 -8.95
N SER A 87 8.44 -22.16 -9.36
CA SER A 87 8.35 -21.00 -8.47
C SER A 87 7.39 -19.97 -9.03
N SER A 88 6.71 -19.22 -8.16
CA SER A 88 5.95 -18.04 -8.56
C SER A 88 6.15 -16.91 -7.57
N TYR A 89 6.09 -15.69 -8.07
CA TYR A 89 6.06 -14.47 -7.25
C TYR A 89 4.66 -13.86 -7.18
N TYR A 90 3.63 -14.50 -7.75
CA TYR A 90 2.24 -14.06 -7.65
C TYR A 90 1.51 -14.78 -6.53
N ALA A 91 0.84 -14.04 -5.65
CA ALA A 91 0.20 -14.58 -4.46
C ALA A 91 -0.99 -15.49 -4.79
N ASP A 92 -1.75 -15.20 -5.85
CA ASP A 92 -2.87 -16.01 -6.32
C ASP A 92 -2.41 -17.36 -6.92
N GLU A 93 -1.38 -17.38 -7.76
CA GLU A 93 -0.78 -18.62 -8.28
C GLU A 93 -0.26 -19.48 -7.13
N LEU A 94 0.38 -18.85 -6.14
CA LEU A 94 0.82 -19.52 -4.93
C LEU A 94 -0.37 -20.01 -4.08
N ALA A 95 -1.48 -19.30 -4.00
CA ALA A 95 -2.66 -19.78 -3.29
C ALA A 95 -3.28 -21.01 -3.99
N GLN A 96 -3.30 -21.03 -5.33
CA GLN A 96 -3.94 -22.06 -6.14
C GLN A 96 -3.08 -23.33 -6.30
N ASN A 97 -1.75 -23.22 -6.31
CA ASN A 97 -0.87 -24.37 -6.57
C ASN A 97 0.18 -24.57 -5.46
N PRO A 98 -0.09 -25.43 -4.45
CA PRO A 98 0.83 -25.73 -3.34
C PRO A 98 2.23 -26.22 -3.76
N SER A 99 2.38 -26.70 -5.00
CA SER A 99 3.65 -27.21 -5.55
C SER A 99 4.61 -26.13 -6.05
N LEU A 100 4.20 -24.85 -6.04
CA LEU A 100 5.07 -23.73 -6.42
C LEU A 100 5.83 -23.18 -5.21
N GLU A 101 7.13 -22.97 -5.34
CA GLU A 101 7.94 -22.25 -4.35
C GLU A 101 7.59 -20.75 -4.36
N ILE A 102 7.53 -20.13 -3.19
CA ILE A 102 7.39 -18.68 -3.05
C ILE A 102 8.69 -18.02 -3.51
N GLY A 103 8.63 -17.35 -4.66
CA GLY A 103 9.64 -16.42 -5.14
C GLY A 103 9.24 -14.97 -4.87
N TYR A 104 10.18 -14.05 -5.11
CA TYR A 104 9.94 -12.62 -5.05
C TYR A 104 10.88 -11.85 -5.98
N VAL A 105 10.46 -10.67 -6.39
CA VAL A 105 11.25 -9.73 -7.20
C VAL A 105 12.01 -8.79 -6.27
N VAL A 106 13.30 -8.57 -6.53
CA VAL A 106 14.07 -7.51 -5.88
C VAL A 106 14.24 -6.34 -6.84
N ALA A 107 13.76 -5.17 -6.44
CA ALA A 107 13.85 -3.94 -7.21
C ALA A 107 14.82 -2.94 -6.54
N PRO A 108 15.77 -2.34 -7.28
CA PRO A 108 16.60 -1.28 -6.71
C PRO A 108 15.77 -0.01 -6.46
N PRO A 109 16.09 0.78 -5.41
CA PRO A 109 15.37 2.00 -5.11
C PRO A 109 15.57 3.09 -6.19
N GLN A 110 14.48 3.72 -6.61
CA GLN A 110 14.43 4.72 -7.69
C GLN A 110 13.82 6.06 -7.21
N MET A 111 14.52 6.76 -6.30
CA MET A 111 13.98 7.95 -5.61
C MET A 111 13.43 9.03 -6.54
N ARG A 112 14.10 9.29 -7.68
CA ARG A 112 13.62 10.28 -8.67
C ARG A 112 12.23 9.90 -9.20
N ARG A 113 12.03 8.62 -9.53
CA ARG A 113 10.75 8.13 -10.04
C ARG A 113 9.67 8.18 -8.96
N TYR A 114 9.99 7.83 -7.72
CA TYR A 114 9.03 7.93 -6.62
C TYR A 114 8.53 9.37 -6.42
N MET A 115 9.42 10.36 -6.50
CA MET A 115 9.02 11.77 -6.46
C MET A 115 8.11 12.17 -7.64
N GLN A 116 8.38 11.64 -8.84
CA GLN A 116 7.54 11.89 -10.02
C GLN A 116 6.13 11.30 -9.87
N VAL A 117 6.04 10.06 -9.37
CA VAL A 117 4.75 9.39 -9.10
C VAL A 117 3.98 10.13 -8.00
N SER A 118 4.65 10.52 -6.92
CA SER A 118 4.04 11.31 -5.84
C SER A 118 3.49 12.66 -6.34
N ALA A 119 4.25 13.39 -7.16
CA ALA A 119 3.79 14.64 -7.75
C ALA A 119 2.59 14.45 -8.70
N MET A 120 2.57 13.35 -9.47
CA MET A 120 1.43 12.99 -10.32
C MET A 120 0.17 12.69 -9.50
N ILE A 121 0.32 11.98 -8.38
CA ILE A 121 -0.78 11.69 -7.44
C ILE A 121 -1.25 12.97 -6.76
N TYR A 122 -0.34 13.83 -6.31
CA TYR A 122 -0.69 15.13 -5.73
C TYR A 122 -1.49 16.00 -6.71
N LYS A 123 -1.09 16.03 -7.99
CA LYS A 123 -1.85 16.71 -9.05
C LYS A 123 -3.28 16.17 -9.21
N THR A 124 -3.52 14.91 -8.84
CA THR A 124 -4.86 14.32 -8.84
C THR A 124 -5.71 14.89 -7.72
N TYR A 125 -5.16 15.05 -6.50
CA TYR A 125 -5.85 15.72 -5.41
C TYR A 125 -6.20 17.18 -5.73
N LEU A 126 -5.31 17.89 -6.44
CA LEU A 126 -5.55 19.28 -6.88
C LEU A 126 -6.75 19.45 -7.84
N LYS A 127 -7.29 18.37 -8.41
CA LYS A 127 -8.55 18.44 -9.18
C LYS A 127 -9.76 18.65 -8.26
N TYR A 128 -9.62 18.30 -6.99
CA TYR A 128 -10.71 18.24 -6.01
C TYR A 128 -10.57 19.32 -4.94
N ILE A 129 -9.34 19.51 -4.44
CA ILE A 129 -9.04 20.30 -3.24
C ILE A 129 -8.01 21.38 -3.58
N ALA A 130 -8.21 22.58 -3.06
CA ALA A 130 -7.25 23.67 -3.19
C ALA A 130 -5.94 23.35 -2.45
N PRO A 131 -4.77 23.78 -2.96
CA PRO A 131 -3.48 23.40 -2.38
C PRO A 131 -3.30 23.82 -0.92
N GLU A 132 -3.92 24.92 -0.49
CA GLU A 132 -3.91 25.41 0.90
C GLU A 132 -4.60 24.46 1.89
N ASP A 133 -5.53 23.63 1.41
CA ASP A 133 -6.27 22.65 2.22
C ASP A 133 -5.65 21.24 2.15
N ILE A 134 -4.51 21.08 1.46
CA ILE A 134 -3.74 19.83 1.41
C ILE A 134 -2.41 20.02 2.13
N HIS A 135 -2.24 19.31 3.23
CA HIS A 135 -0.96 19.20 3.93
C HIS A 135 -0.21 17.93 3.52
N VAL A 136 0.90 18.09 2.80
CA VAL A 136 1.79 16.99 2.43
C VAL A 136 2.63 16.58 3.65
N TYR A 137 2.35 15.40 4.20
CA TYR A 137 3.05 14.87 5.38
C TYR A 137 4.30 14.07 5.01
N SER A 138 4.22 13.28 3.95
CA SER A 138 5.34 12.52 3.37
C SER A 138 5.19 12.39 1.85
N ILE A 139 6.09 11.64 1.21
CA ILE A 139 6.01 11.34 -0.22
C ILE A 139 4.74 10.55 -0.61
N ASP A 140 4.17 9.81 0.33
CA ASP A 140 3.06 8.89 0.13
C ASP A 140 1.86 9.17 1.05
N GLU A 141 1.91 10.24 1.84
CA GLU A 141 0.90 10.56 2.85
C GLU A 141 0.51 12.04 2.82
N VAL A 142 -0.79 12.31 2.78
CA VAL A 142 -1.36 13.65 2.82
C VAL A 142 -2.48 13.72 3.85
N PHE A 143 -2.64 14.92 4.43
CA PHE A 143 -3.83 15.32 5.16
C PHE A 143 -4.59 16.36 4.37
N ILE A 144 -5.92 16.26 4.37
CA ILE A 144 -6.80 17.08 3.55
C ILE A 144 -7.92 17.62 4.43
N ASP A 145 -8.11 18.93 4.46
CA ASP A 145 -9.34 19.53 4.99
C ASP A 145 -10.43 19.45 3.91
N VAL A 146 -11.42 18.59 4.13
CA VAL A 146 -12.52 18.39 3.17
C VAL A 146 -13.78 19.17 3.55
N THR A 147 -13.75 19.92 4.65
CA THR A 147 -14.94 20.51 5.30
C THR A 147 -15.82 21.28 4.33
N ASN A 148 -15.24 22.22 3.57
CA ASN A 148 -16.00 23.11 2.68
C ASN A 148 -16.30 22.47 1.31
N TYR A 149 -15.71 21.32 1.03
CA TYR A 149 -15.83 20.62 -0.24
C TYR A 149 -17.04 19.68 -0.27
N LEU A 150 -17.47 19.17 0.89
CA LEU A 150 -18.61 18.25 0.99
C LEU A 150 -19.91 18.89 0.48
N GLU A 151 -20.15 20.15 0.86
CA GLU A 151 -21.31 20.92 0.38
C GLU A 151 -21.20 21.22 -1.11
N THR A 152 -20.01 21.61 -1.58
CA THR A 152 -19.74 21.92 -3.00
C THR A 152 -19.97 20.72 -3.92
N TYR A 153 -19.53 19.53 -3.50
CA TYR A 153 -19.70 18.30 -4.28
C TYR A 153 -21.00 17.54 -3.99
N HIS A 154 -21.81 18.02 -3.03
CA HIS A 154 -23.04 17.36 -2.59
C HIS A 154 -22.86 15.87 -2.26
N CYS A 155 -21.78 15.53 -1.56
CA CYS A 155 -21.45 14.15 -1.22
C CYS A 155 -20.92 14.02 0.22
N SER A 156 -20.87 12.79 0.73
CA SER A 156 -20.26 12.51 2.03
C SER A 156 -18.72 12.60 1.95
N ALA A 157 -18.07 12.75 3.10
CA ALA A 157 -16.60 12.69 3.17
C ALA A 157 -16.06 11.36 2.65
N HIS A 158 -16.74 10.26 2.99
CA HIS A 158 -16.42 8.93 2.47
C HIS A 158 -16.46 8.89 0.94
N ASP A 159 -17.52 9.42 0.33
CA ASP A 159 -17.67 9.42 -1.13
C ASP A 159 -16.60 10.26 -1.81
N LEU A 160 -16.31 11.46 -1.29
CA LEU A 160 -15.27 12.33 -1.84
C LEU A 160 -13.88 11.69 -1.74
N VAL A 161 -13.53 11.12 -0.59
CA VAL A 161 -12.25 10.43 -0.39
C VAL A 161 -12.16 9.18 -1.28
N MET A 162 -13.22 8.38 -1.36
CA MET A 162 -13.29 7.22 -2.26
C MET A 162 -13.09 7.63 -3.72
N GLN A 163 -13.70 8.72 -4.16
CA GLN A 163 -13.53 9.25 -5.51
C GLN A 163 -12.08 9.67 -5.77
N MET A 164 -11.46 10.43 -4.85
CA MET A 164 -10.05 10.82 -4.96
C MET A 164 -9.12 9.59 -5.03
N ILE A 165 -9.34 8.57 -4.21
CA ILE A 165 -8.52 7.35 -4.20
C ILE A 165 -8.69 6.54 -5.49
N ARG A 166 -9.92 6.43 -6.02
CA ARG A 166 -10.16 5.73 -7.29
C ARG A 166 -9.50 6.45 -8.47
N ASP A 167 -9.51 7.78 -8.47
CA ASP A 167 -8.77 8.55 -9.46
C ASP A 167 -7.26 8.34 -9.33
N VAL A 168 -6.74 8.31 -8.11
CA VAL A 168 -5.32 7.99 -7.85
C VAL A 168 -4.98 6.60 -8.37
N LEU A 169 -5.83 5.60 -8.10
CA LEU A 169 -5.67 4.24 -8.63
C LEU A 169 -5.67 4.23 -10.15
N GLN A 170 -6.61 4.95 -10.79
CA GLN A 170 -6.71 5.00 -12.24
C GLN A 170 -5.47 5.61 -12.90
N VAL A 171 -4.90 6.69 -12.33
CA VAL A 171 -3.77 7.39 -12.94
C VAL A 171 -2.42 6.75 -12.62
N SER A 172 -2.30 6.10 -11.46
CA SER A 172 -1.01 5.63 -10.94
C SER A 172 -0.89 4.11 -10.84
N GLY A 173 -1.99 3.37 -10.88
CA GLY A 173 -2.03 1.94 -10.56
C GLY A 173 -1.84 1.65 -9.06
N ILE A 174 -1.76 2.67 -8.20
CA ILE A 174 -1.52 2.53 -6.76
C ILE A 174 -2.80 2.88 -6.00
N THR A 175 -3.25 1.95 -5.15
CA THR A 175 -4.40 2.17 -4.24
C THR A 175 -3.93 2.81 -2.93
N ALA A 176 -4.89 3.26 -2.11
CA ALA A 176 -4.61 3.94 -0.85
C ALA A 176 -5.48 3.43 0.30
N THR A 177 -5.03 3.72 1.52
CA THR A 177 -5.83 3.60 2.74
C THR A 177 -6.09 5.01 3.25
N ALA A 178 -7.29 5.26 3.75
CA ALA A 178 -7.65 6.55 4.30
C ALA A 178 -8.37 6.45 5.64
N GLY A 179 -8.27 7.52 6.42
CA GLY A 179 -9.01 7.73 7.64
C GLY A 179 -9.67 9.10 7.62
N ILE A 180 -10.90 9.18 8.09
CA ILE A 180 -11.67 10.42 8.17
C ILE A 180 -11.93 10.72 9.64
N GLY A 181 -11.82 11.99 10.04
CA GLY A 181 -12.17 12.40 11.39
C GLY A 181 -12.38 13.89 11.55
N THR A 182 -12.85 14.30 12.73
CA THR A 182 -13.20 15.70 13.05
C THR A 182 -11.96 16.59 13.28
N ASN A 183 -10.77 16.00 13.33
CA ASN A 183 -9.48 16.68 13.39
C ASN A 183 -8.39 15.80 12.77
N LEU A 184 -7.20 16.38 12.52
CA LEU A 184 -6.06 15.68 11.92
C LEU A 184 -5.64 14.42 12.69
N TYR A 185 -5.72 14.45 14.03
CA TYR A 185 -5.36 13.31 14.87
C TYR A 185 -6.34 12.14 14.65
N LEU A 186 -7.64 12.40 14.75
CA LEU A 186 -8.65 11.34 14.54
C LEU A 186 -8.62 10.80 13.11
N ALA A 187 -8.40 11.64 12.10
CA ALA A 187 -8.20 11.16 10.73
C ALA A 187 -7.01 10.21 10.60
N LYS A 188 -5.87 10.55 11.21
CA LYS A 188 -4.67 9.70 11.22
C LYS A 188 -4.91 8.38 11.95
N ILE A 189 -5.56 8.44 13.10
CA ILE A 189 -5.88 7.27 13.92
C ILE A 189 -6.87 6.36 13.20
N ALA A 190 -7.96 6.91 12.63
CA ALA A 190 -8.91 6.16 11.82
C ALA A 190 -8.19 5.37 10.72
N MET A 191 -7.21 6.00 10.06
CA MET A 191 -6.42 5.36 9.03
C MET A 191 -5.51 4.24 9.57
N ASP A 192 -4.71 4.53 10.59
CA ASP A 192 -3.63 3.65 11.03
C ASP A 192 -4.12 2.45 11.86
N ILE A 193 -5.08 2.68 12.76
CA ILE A 193 -5.54 1.63 13.69
C ILE A 193 -6.81 0.95 13.22
N VAL A 194 -7.69 1.63 12.49
CA VAL A 194 -8.94 1.02 11.99
C VAL A 194 -8.78 0.59 10.53
N ALA A 195 -8.61 1.53 9.60
CA ALA A 195 -8.66 1.25 8.16
C ALA A 195 -7.58 0.25 7.72
N LYS A 196 -6.33 0.36 8.19
CA LYS A 196 -5.25 -0.57 7.83
C LYS A 196 -5.51 -2.03 8.28
N HIS A 197 -6.43 -2.26 9.22
CA HIS A 197 -6.82 -3.59 9.71
C HIS A 197 -8.14 -4.11 9.13
N MET A 198 -8.87 -3.28 8.38
CA MET A 198 -10.10 -3.70 7.72
C MET A 198 -9.82 -4.49 6.43
N PRO A 199 -10.77 -5.36 6.01
CA PRO A 199 -10.77 -5.93 4.67
C PRO A 199 -10.81 -4.81 3.62
N PRO A 200 -10.00 -4.90 2.55
CA PRO A 200 -10.11 -3.96 1.43
C PRO A 200 -11.37 -4.21 0.61
N ASP A 201 -11.82 -3.19 -0.13
CA ASP A 201 -12.77 -3.39 -1.21
C ASP A 201 -12.13 -4.03 -2.45
N ARG A 202 -12.90 -4.15 -3.54
CA ARG A 202 -12.43 -4.75 -4.81
C ARG A 202 -11.24 -4.02 -5.45
N ASP A 203 -11.08 -2.73 -5.15
CA ASP A 203 -10.05 -1.85 -5.70
C ASP A 203 -8.85 -1.72 -4.73
N GLY A 204 -8.84 -2.52 -3.65
CA GLY A 204 -7.81 -2.51 -2.62
C GLY A 204 -7.95 -1.37 -1.60
N VAL A 205 -9.02 -0.57 -1.70
CA VAL A 205 -9.24 0.64 -0.89
C VAL A 205 -9.71 0.25 0.51
N ARG A 206 -9.25 1.02 1.51
CA ARG A 206 -9.71 0.91 2.90
C ARG A 206 -9.97 2.30 3.42
N ILE A 207 -11.17 2.55 3.93
CA ILE A 207 -11.56 3.82 4.55
C ILE A 207 -12.18 3.50 5.90
N ALA A 208 -11.79 4.22 6.93
CA ALA A 208 -12.46 4.21 8.22
C ALA A 208 -12.71 5.63 8.70
N GLU A 209 -13.67 5.78 9.60
CA GLU A 209 -14.09 7.08 10.13
C GLU A 209 -14.11 7.00 11.65
N LEU A 210 -13.61 8.05 12.32
CA LEU A 210 -13.66 8.20 13.76
C LEU A 210 -14.03 9.63 14.15
N ASP A 211 -14.81 9.75 15.20
CA ASP A 211 -15.12 10.99 15.92
C ASP A 211 -14.78 10.84 17.41
N GLU A 212 -15.04 11.87 18.20
CA GLU A 212 -14.75 11.88 19.64
C GLU A 212 -15.58 10.85 20.44
N GLN A 213 -16.68 10.33 19.88
CA GLN A 213 -17.57 9.36 20.56
C GLN A 213 -17.23 7.92 20.20
N SER A 214 -16.70 7.69 19.00
CA SER A 214 -16.39 6.37 18.43
C SER A 214 -14.93 5.94 18.59
N TYR A 215 -14.04 6.85 19.03
CA TYR A 215 -12.65 6.54 19.41
C TYR A 215 -12.56 5.92 20.81
#